data_AF-A0A2M7XP82-F1
#
_entry.id   AF-A0A2M7XP82-F1
#
_cell.length_a   1.000
_cell.length_b   1.000
_cell.length_c   1.000
_cell.angle_alpha   90.00
_cell.angle_beta   90.00
_cell.angle_gamma   90.00
#
_symmetry.space_group_name_H-M   'P 1'
#
loop_
_entity.id
_entity.type
_entity.pdbx_description
1 polymer ?
#
loop_
_entity_poly.entity_id
_entity_poly.type
_entity_poly.pdbx_seq_one_letter_code
_entity_poly.pdbx_strand_id
1 'polypeptide(L)' 'NGIENFWSFTKRRLNKFNGIKVNFPLHLKECEWRYDNPVPKMEKELIKLLKNSDSLLKIKDFLV' A
#
# COMPACT_ATOMS: atom_id res chain seq x y z
N ASN A 1 -0.87 -17.70 17.69
CA ASN A 1 0.39 -17.33 16.99
C ASN A 1 0.19 -16.12 16.08
N GLY A 2 0.43 -14.90 16.59
CA GLY A 2 0.35 -13.68 15.77
C GLY A 2 1.43 -13.61 14.68
N ILE A 3 2.65 -14.04 15.01
CA ILE A 3 3.78 -14.05 14.08
C ILE A 3 3.58 -15.03 12.91
N GLU A 4 2.97 -16.18 13.16
CA GLU A 4 2.70 -17.19 12.13
C GLU A 4 1.61 -16.73 11.16
N ASN A 5 0.55 -16.09 11.67
CA ASN A 5 -0.48 -15.48 10.84
C ASN A 5 0.10 -14.39 9.93
N PHE A 6 0.99 -13.55 10.45
CA PHE A 6 1.69 -12.54 9.68
C PHE A 6 2.51 -13.17 8.53
N TRP A 7 3.32 -14.19 8.81
CA TRP A 7 4.11 -14.87 7.77
C TRP A 7 3.25 -15.61 6.75
N SER A 8 2.11 -16.18 7.15
CA SER A 8 1.14 -16.78 6.23
C SER A 8 0.50 -15.75 5.28
N PHE A 9 0.18 -14.55 5.77
CA PHE A 9 -0.26 -13.42 4.94
C PHE A 9 0.83 -12.97 3.97
N THR A 10 2.04 -12.71 4.48
CA THR A 10 3.17 -12.22 3.69
C THR A 10 3.54 -13.19 2.57
N LYS A 11 3.64 -14.50 2.86
CA LYS A 11 3.90 -15.52 1.83
C LYS A 11 2.87 -15.50 0.70
N ARG A 12 1.58 -15.45 1.02
CA ARG A 12 0.50 -15.37 0.01
C ARG A 12 0.61 -14.13 -0.86
N ARG A 13 1.00 -12.99 -0.29
CA ARG A 13 1.18 -11.73 -1.03
C ARG A 13 2.40 -11.76 -1.94
N LEU A 14 3.55 -12.22 -1.44
CA LEU A 14 4.79 -12.31 -2.22
C LEU A 14 4.68 -13.32 -3.37
N ASN A 15 3.93 -14.42 -3.19
CA ASN A 15 3.69 -15.41 -4.24
C ASN A 15 2.96 -14.83 -5.46
N LYS A 16 2.15 -13.76 -5.30
CA LYS A 16 1.49 -13.09 -6.44
C LYS A 16 2.48 -12.42 -7.39
N PHE A 17 3.71 -12.18 -6.95
CA PHE A 17 4.77 -11.58 -7.75
C PHE A 17 5.74 -12.63 -8.31
N ASN A 18 5.39 -13.92 -8.30
CA ASN A 18 6.28 -15.05 -8.63
C ASN A 18 7.53 -15.11 -7.73
N GLY A 19 7.37 -14.65 -6.48
CA GLY A 19 8.50 -14.41 -5.58
C GLY A 19 9.15 -13.04 -5.82
N ILE A 20 9.71 -12.47 -4.76
CA ILE A 20 10.33 -11.14 -4.81
C ILE A 20 11.80 -11.26 -4.43
N LYS A 21 12.69 -10.89 -5.36
CA LYS A 21 14.15 -10.86 -5.14
C LYS A 21 14.68 -9.43 -5.00
N VAL A 22 14.12 -8.50 -5.76
CA VAL A 22 14.49 -7.08 -5.75
C VAL A 22 13.64 -6.35 -4.72
N ASN A 23 14.24 -5.44 -3.95
CA ASN A 23 13.53 -4.61 -2.96
C ASN A 23 12.72 -5.40 -1.93
N PHE A 24 13.12 -6.63 -1.60
CA PHE A 24 12.44 -7.47 -0.60
C PHE A 24 12.16 -6.72 0.73
N PRO A 25 13.08 -5.91 1.29
CA PRO A 25 12.79 -5.14 2.51
C PRO A 25 11.61 -4.18 2.36
N LEU A 26 11.47 -3.52 1.20
CA LEU A 26 10.35 -2.61 0.92
C LEU A 26 9.04 -3.38 0.82
N HIS A 27 9.04 -4.54 0.16
CA HIS A 27 7.85 -5.39 0.08
C HIS A 27 7.45 -5.98 1.44
N LEU A 28 8.42 -6.31 2.30
CA LEU A 28 8.13 -6.76 3.65
C LEU A 28 7.51 -5.64 4.49
N LYS A 29 8.03 -4.41 4.39
CA LYS A 29 7.44 -3.23 5.03
C LYS A 29 6.03 -2.92 4.51
N GLU A 30 5.79 -3.09 3.22
CA GLU A 30 4.46 -2.97 2.65
C GLU A 30 3.50 -4.04 3.22
N CYS A 31 3.96 -5.28 3.37
CA CYS A 31 3.17 -6.35 3.99
C CYS A 31 2.85 -6.05 5.46
N GLU A 32 3.81 -5.54 6.24
CA GLU A 32 3.60 -5.06 7.61
C GLU A 32 2.50 -4.00 7.65
N TRP A 33 2.63 -2.95 6.83
CA TRP A 33 1.60 -1.90 6.77
C TRP A 33 0.22 -2.46 6.38
N ARG A 34 0.12 -3.36 5.40
CA ARG A 34 -1.17 -3.93 4.98
C ARG A 34 -1.78 -4.89 5.98
N TYR A 35 -0.96 -5.58 6.77
CA TYR A 35 -1.46 -6.50 7.79
C TYR A 35 -2.30 -5.75 8.84
N ASP A 36 -1.90 -4.53 9.17
CA ASP A 36 -2.59 -3.65 10.13
C ASP A 36 -3.63 -2.73 9.48
N ASN A 37 -3.70 -2.67 8.15
CA ASN A 37 -4.59 -1.77 7.41
C ASN A 37 -5.57 -2.56 6.54
N PRO A 38 -6.83 -2.74 6.98
CA PRO A 38 -7.84 -3.44 6.18
C PRO A 38 -8.23 -2.63 4.93
N VAL A 39 -8.76 -3.33 3.93
CA VAL A 39 -9.11 -2.74 2.61
C VAL A 39 -9.94 -1.46 2.72
N PRO A 40 -11.00 -1.36 3.54
CA PRO A 40 -11.80 -0.13 3.63
C PRO A 40 -10.99 1.08 4.13
N LYS A 41 -10.01 0.86 5.01
CA LYS A 41 -9.12 1.92 5.48
C LYS A 41 -8.17 2.38 4.37
N MET A 42 -7.59 1.43 3.64
CA MET A 42 -6.71 1.74 2.50
C MET A 42 -7.46 2.48 1.40
N GLU A 43 -8.69 2.07 1.08
CA GLU A 43 -9.55 2.74 0.10
C GLU A 43 -9.84 4.18 0.50
N LYS A 44 -10.17 4.41 1.78
CA LYS A 44 -10.41 5.76 2.31
C LYS A 44 -9.16 6.64 2.20
N GLU A 45 -7.98 6.10 2.51
CA GLU A 45 -6.72 6.83 2.35
C GLU A 45 -6.40 7.14 0.89
N LEU A 46 -6.62 6.18 -0.02
CA LEU A 46 -6.46 6.39 -1.45
C LEU A 46 -7.38 7.50 -1.98
N ILE A 47 -8.66 7.46 -1.61
CA ILE A 47 -9.62 8.50 -1.99
C ILE A 47 -9.19 9.88 -1.47
N LYS A 48 -8.66 9.96 -0.24
CA LYS A 48 -8.15 11.21 0.33
C LYS A 48 -6.95 11.73 -0.45
N LEU A 49 -6.02 10.86 -0.83
CA LEU A 49 -4.86 11.23 -1.65
C LEU A 49 -5.29 11.74 -3.02
N LEU A 50 -6.23 11.04 -3.69
CA LEU A 50 -6.73 11.43 -5.01
C LEU A 50 -7.43 12.80 -4.97
N LYS A 51 -8.25 13.05 -3.95
CA LYS A 51 -8.91 14.35 -3.75
C LYS A 51 -7.91 15.48 -3.49
N ASN A 52 -6.84 15.19 -2.75
CA ASN A 52 -5.77 16.15 -2.50
C ASN A 52 -4.88 16.36 -3.74
N SER A 53 -4.71 15.37 -4.62
CA SER A 53 -4.01 15.56 -5.88
C SER A 53 -4.84 16.35 -6.89
N ASP A 54 -6.17 16.18 -6.90
CA ASP A 54 -7.06 16.99 -7.76
C ASP A 54 -7.03 18.47 -7.38
N SER A 55 -6.93 18.80 -6.08
CA SER A 55 -6.74 20.21 -5.67
C SER A 55 -5.37 20.75 -6.08
N LEU A 56 -4.33 19.92 -6.12
CA LEU A 56 -3.01 20.31 -6.62
C LEU A 56 -2.96 20.46 -8.16
N LEU A 57 -3.71 19.65 -8.90
CA LEU A 57 -3.87 19.80 -10.35
C LEU A 57 -4.60 21.10 -10.68
N LYS A 58 -5.69 21.42 -9.96
CA LYS A 58 -6.40 22.70 -10.12
C LYS A 58 -5.52 23.92 -9.80
N ILE A 59 -4.59 23.83 -8.84
CA ILE A 59 -3.66 24.94 -8.53
C ILE A 59 -2.62 25.13 -9.65
N LYS A 60 -2.18 24.06 -10.31
CA LYS A 60 -1.26 24.17 -11.45
C LYS A 60 -1.91 24.80 -12.69
N ASP A 61 -3.18 24.53 -12.93
CA ASP A 61 -3.93 25.13 -14.06
C ASP A 61 -4.20 26.64 -13.89
N PHE A 62 -4.08 27.18 -12.67
CA PHE A 62 -4.20 28.62 -12.39
C PHE A 62 -2.86 29.37 -12.36
N LEU A 63 -1.74 28.66 -12.45
CA LEU A 63 -0.38 29.21 -12.41
C LEU A 63 0.35 29.12 -13.76
N VAL A 64 -0.37 28.78 -14.83
CA VAL A 64 0.07 28.87 -16.25
C VAL A 64 -0.84 29.87 -16.95
#